data_AF-A0A945ME95-F1
#
_entry.id   AF-A0A945ME95-F1
#
_cell.length_a   1.000
_cell.length_b   1.000
_cell.length_c   1.000
_cell.angle_alpha   90.00
_cell.angle_beta   90.00
_cell.angle_gamma   90.00
#
_symmetry.space_group_name_H-M   'P 1'
#
loop_
_entity.id
_entity.type
_entity.pdbx_description
1 polymer ?
#
loop_
_entity_poly.entity_id
_entity_poly.type
_entity_poly.pdbx_seq_one_letter_code
_entity_poly.pdbx_strand_id
1 'polypeptide(L)'
;LRVKGIINVFERPDQPAVIQGAQQIFHSIDWMEKWPSEDKRTRIVFITRNLNQDYIEETLSLIERVADRTIEAAVRAPQKSA
;
A
#
# COMPACT_ATOMS: atom_id res chain seq x y z
N LEU A 1 15.24 -7.25 4.31
CA LEU A 1 14.24 -6.40 3.65
C LEU A 1 13.59 -5.51 4.71
N ARG A 2 13.55 -4.20 4.48
CA ARG A 2 12.69 -3.26 5.21
C ARG A 2 11.84 -2.50 4.21
N VAL A 3 10.63 -2.14 4.62
CA VAL A 3 9.69 -1.36 3.83
C VAL A 3 9.19 -0.24 4.70
N LYS A 4 9.15 0.97 4.14
CA LYS A 4 8.46 2.10 4.75
C LYS A 4 7.61 2.77 3.68
N GLY A 5 6.48 3.34 4.06
CA GLY A 5 5.66 4.06 3.11
C GLY A 5 4.64 4.97 3.75
N ILE A 6 4.25 5.97 2.96
CA ILE A 6 3.11 6.86 3.20
C ILE A 6 2.14 6.59 2.07
N ILE A 7 0.91 6.21 2.39
CA ILE A 7 -0.09 5.74 1.45
C ILE A 7 -1.26 6.71 1.43
N ASN A 8 -1.63 7.13 0.22
CA ASN A 8 -2.88 7.84 -0.03
C ASN A 8 -4.03 6.83 -0.07
N VAL A 9 -4.99 6.99 0.85
CA VAL A 9 -6.15 6.11 0.97
C VAL A 9 -7.38 6.94 0.66
N PHE A 10 -8.20 6.46 -0.28
CA PHE A 10 -9.34 7.19 -0.82
C PHE A 10 -10.36 7.57 0.28
N GLU A 11 -10.58 6.69 1.24
CA GLU A 11 -11.50 6.89 2.36
C GLU A 11 -11.02 7.96 3.35
N ARG A 12 -9.73 8.31 3.35
CA ARG A 12 -9.11 9.30 4.25
C ARG A 12 -8.05 10.15 3.52
N PRO A 13 -8.45 11.00 2.56
CA PRO A 13 -7.52 11.66 1.65
C PRO A 13 -6.57 12.67 2.32
N ASP A 14 -6.91 13.16 3.52
CA ASP A 14 -6.09 14.13 4.26
C ASP A 14 -5.22 13.51 5.37
N GLN A 15 -5.44 12.23 5.67
CA GLN A 15 -4.73 11.50 6.72
C GLN A 15 -4.03 10.31 6.07
N PRO A 16 -2.74 10.43 5.70
CA PRO A 16 -2.07 9.32 5.06
C PRO A 16 -1.86 8.16 6.03
N ALA A 17 -1.96 6.94 5.50
CA ALA A 17 -1.59 5.74 6.22
C ALA A 17 -0.07 5.54 6.16
N VAL A 18 0.53 5.10 7.25
CA VAL A 18 1.95 4.79 7.37
C VAL A 18 2.13 3.29 7.50
N ILE A 19 2.97 2.74 6.62
CA ILE A 19 3.37 1.34 6.68
C ILE A 19 4.84 1.24 7.06
N GLN A 20 5.16 0.31 7.97
CA GLN A 20 6.52 0.00 8.36
C GLN A 20 6.66 -1.51 8.53
N GLY A 21 7.53 -2.11 7.73
CA GLY A 21 7.85 -3.54 7.79
C GLY A 21 9.35 -3.75 7.91
N ALA A 22 9.77 -4.62 8.81
CA ALA A 22 11.17 -5.05 8.90
C ALA A 22 11.22 -6.56 9.14
N GLN A 23 11.93 -7.27 8.26
CA GLN A 23 12.10 -8.72 8.34
C GLN A 23 10.76 -9.48 8.36
N GLN A 24 10.39 -10.11 9.48
CA GLN A 24 9.17 -10.92 9.63
C GLN A 24 8.05 -10.18 10.39
N ILE A 25 8.28 -8.92 10.76
CA ILE A 25 7.35 -8.12 11.57
C ILE A 25 6.82 -7.00 10.68
N PHE A 26 5.53 -7.08 10.38
CA PHE A 26 4.75 -5.93 9.93
C PHE A 26 4.13 -5.29 11.17
N HIS A 27 4.46 -4.02 11.42
CA HIS A 27 3.71 -3.24 12.39
C HIS A 27 2.32 -2.91 11.81
N SER A 28 1.34 -2.70 12.69
CA SER A 28 0.02 -2.23 12.32
C SER A 28 0.08 -0.96 11.47
N ILE A 29 -0.89 -0.78 10.57
CA ILE A 29 -1.03 0.46 9.80
C ILE A 29 -1.38 1.59 10.77
N ASP A 30 -0.54 2.61 10.84
CA ASP A 30 -0.79 3.82 11.62
C ASP A 30 -1.30 4.94 10.70
N TRP A 31 -2.04 5.90 11.26
CA TRP A 31 -2.57 7.06 10.52
C TRP A 31 -1.88 8.32 10.98
N MET A 32 -1.42 9.15 10.04
CA MET A 32 -0.93 10.49 10.34
C MET A 32 -2.07 11.49 10.41
N GLU A 33 -1.95 12.50 11.27
CA GLU A 33 -2.95 13.57 11.39
C GLU A 33 -3.06 14.42 10.12
N LYS A 34 -1.95 14.58 9.39
CA LYS A 34 -1.86 15.36 8.14
C LYS A 34 -0.70 14.90 7.27
N TRP A 35 -0.75 15.29 5.99
CA TRP A 35 0.36 15.11 5.07
C TRP A 35 1.59 15.95 5.44
N PRO A 36 2.81 15.43 5.22
CA PRO A 36 4.04 16.17 5.45
C PRO A 36 4.36 17.20 4.34
N SER A 37 3.67 17.14 3.20
CA SER A 37 3.84 18.03 2.06
C SER A 37 2.58 18.10 1.20
N GLU A 38 2.52 19.06 0.27
CA GLU A 38 1.45 19.18 -0.74
C GLU A 38 1.41 17.99 -1.72
N ASP A 39 2.52 17.28 -1.93
CA ASP A 39 2.54 16.06 -2.74
C ASP A 39 1.91 14.90 -1.96
N LYS A 40 0.62 14.63 -2.23
CA LYS A 40 -0.19 13.56 -1.61
C LYS A 40 -0.09 12.21 -2.34
N ARG A 41 0.97 11.95 -3.11
CA ARG A 41 1.16 10.64 -3.75
C ARG A 41 1.61 9.58 -2.75
N THR A 42 1.14 8.34 -2.96
CA THR A 42 1.70 7.17 -2.27
C THR A 42 3.18 7.03 -2.61
N ARG A 43 4.00 6.86 -1.57
CA ARG A 43 5.45 6.70 -1.69
C ARG A 43 5.89 5.56 -0.79
N ILE A 44 6.52 4.55 -1.37
CA ILE A 44 7.04 3.38 -0.67
C ILE A 44 8.53 3.25 -0.97
N VAL A 45 9.32 2.98 0.05
CA VAL A 45 10.75 2.69 -0.07
C VAL A 45 11.05 1.28 0.41
N PHE A 46 11.72 0.51 -0.44
CA PHE A 46 12.26 -0.80 -0.11
C PHE A 46 13.75 -0.65 0.18
N ILE A 47 14.16 -1.08 1.37
CA ILE A 47 15.55 -1.13 1.79
C ILE A 47 15.96 -2.60 1.76
N THR A 48 16.70 -2.97 0.73
CA THR A 48 17.07 -4.35 0.44
C THR A 48 18.58 -4.58 0.62
N ARG A 49 18.98 -5.85 0.68
CA ARG A 49 20.37 -6.28 0.55
C ARG A 49 20.35 -7.48 -0.37
N ASN A 50 21.10 -7.42 -1.47
CA ASN A 50 21.17 -8.46 -2.50
C ASN A 50 19.82 -8.83 -3.14
N LEU A 51 18.87 -7.89 -3.24
CA LEU A 51 17.68 -8.04 -4.08
C LEU A 51 17.77 -7.05 -5.23
N ASN A 52 17.56 -7.55 -6.45
CA ASN A 52 17.50 -6.73 -7.64
C ASN A 52 16.18 -5.92 -7.67
N GLN A 53 16.21 -4.76 -8.30
CA GLN A 53 15.05 -3.91 -8.51
C GLN A 53 13.96 -4.63 -9.31
N ASP A 54 14.33 -5.36 -10.36
CA ASP A 54 13.39 -6.10 -11.22
C ASP A 54 12.49 -7.05 -10.41
N TYR A 55 13.05 -7.71 -9.39
CA TYR A 55 12.29 -8.61 -8.52
C TYR A 55 11.21 -7.86 -7.71
N ILE A 56 11.51 -6.64 -7.27
CA ILE A 56 10.55 -5.80 -6.54
C ILE A 56 9.45 -5.33 -7.50
N GLU A 57 9.81 -4.91 -8.71
CA GLU A 57 8.86 -4.47 -9.73
C GLU A 57 7.93 -5.62 -10.18
N GLU A 58 8.47 -6.80 -10.42
CA GLU A 58 7.70 -8.01 -10.72
C GLU A 58 6.72 -8.33 -9.59
N THR A 59 7.20 -8.33 -8.34
CA THR A 59 6.35 -8.59 -7.17
C THR A 59 5.23 -7.56 -7.05
N LEU A 60 5.53 -6.27 -7.26
CA LEU A 60 4.53 -5.21 -7.23
C LEU A 60 3.47 -5.41 -8.32
N SER A 61 3.89 -5.73 -9.55
CA SER A 61 2.96 -6.00 -10.65
C SER A 61 2.02 -7.17 -10.36
N LEU A 62 2.49 -8.19 -9.64
CA LEU A 62 1.66 -9.32 -9.22
C LEU A 62 0.62 -8.89 -8.18
N ILE A 63 1.02 -8.05 -7.22
CA ILE A 63 0.13 -7.50 -6.20
C ILE A 63 -0.95 -6.62 -6.85
N GLU A 64 -0.58 -5.75 -7.79
CA GLU A 64 -1.51 -4.91 -8.56
C GLU A 64 -2.56 -5.77 -9.29
N ARG A 65 -2.11 -6.80 -10.01
CA ARG A 65 -3.04 -7.75 -10.68
C ARG A 65 -3.98 -8.46 -9.71
N VAL A 66 -3.54 -8.76 -8.48
CA VAL A 66 -4.42 -9.34 -7.45
C VAL A 66 -5.40 -8.28 -6.94
N ALA A 67 -4.94 -7.06 -6.71
CA ALA A 67 -5.77 -5.96 -6.23
C ALA A 67 -6.88 -5.64 -7.23
N ASP A 68 -6.56 -5.51 -8.52
CA ASP A 68 -7.53 -5.24 -9.58
C ASP A 68 -8.63 -6.29 -9.62
N ARG A 69 -8.25 -7.58 -9.62
CA ARG A 69 -9.22 -8.70 -9.57
C ARG A 69 -10.09 -8.67 -8.32
N THR A 70 -9.52 -8.27 -7.19
CA THR A 70 -10.25 -8.18 -5.91
C THR A 70 -11.25 -7.03 -5.93
N ILE A 71 -10.86 -5.88 -6.50
CA ILE A 71 -11.72 -4.72 -6.69
C ILE A 71 -12.85 -5.06 -7.67
N GLU A 72 -12.54 -5.66 -8.82
CA GLU A 72 -13.54 -6.11 -9.80
C GLU A 72 -14.56 -7.07 -9.19
N ALA A 73 -14.09 -8.05 -8.40
CA ALA A 73 -14.96 -8.99 -7.69
C ALA A 73 -15.85 -8.28 -6.66
N ALA A 74 -15.31 -7.32 -5.91
CA ALA A 74 -16.07 -6.52 -4.94
C ALA A 74 -17.12 -5.64 -5.62
N VAL A 75 -16.82 -5.05 -6.77
CA VAL A 75 -17.75 -4.24 -7.57
C VAL A 75 -18.87 -5.11 -8.17
N ARG A 76 -18.58 -6.35 -8.55
CA ARG A 76 -19.54 -7.27 -9.16
C ARG A 76 -20.44 -8.00 -8.15
N ALA A 77 -20.08 -8.02 -6.86
CA ALA A 77 -20.90 -8.61 -5.82
C ALA A 77 -22.20 -7.80 -5.63
N PRO A 78 -23.40 -8.42 -5.68
CA PRO A 78 -24.64 -7.69 -5.44
C PRO A 78 -24.64 -7.11 -4.02
N GLN A 79 -24.90 -5.81 -3.89
CA GLN A 79 -25.19 -5.19 -2.59
C GLN A 79 -26.39 -5.91 -2.00
N LYS A 80 -26.17 -6.73 -0.96
CA LYS A 80 -27.28 -7.24 -0.16
C LYS A 80 -27.88 -6.06 0.59
N SER A 81 -28.99 -5.57 0.06
CA SER A 81 -29.92 -4.65 0.72
C SER A 81 -30.27 -5.22 2.10
N ALA A 82 -29.99 -4.46 3.14
CA ALA A 82 -30.55 -4.63 4.47
C ALA A 82 -31.66 -3.58 4.65
#